data_AF-A0A961EWK3-F1
#
_entry.id   AF-A0A961EWK3-F1
#
_cell.length_a   1.000
_cell.length_b   1.000
_cell.length_c   1.000
_cell.angle_alpha   90.00
_cell.angle_beta   90.00
_cell.angle_gamma   90.00
#
_symmetry.space_group_name_H-M   'P 1'
#
loop_
_entity.id
_entity.type
_entity.pdbx_description
1 polymer ?
#
loop_
_entity_poly.entity_id
_entity_poly.type
_entity_poly.pdbx_seq_one_letter_code
_entity_poly.pdbx_strand_id
1 'polypeptide(L)'
;MTVTLEELQKRLEELESQNKRLQDELNYVKESPFLQSSIRRLAYEALIDREEVLNRELGKRINERHGTMYEIKTQAKRLAELLGLDADAVRIMVTEAVQNILEHGSGRYVTVRFEIKNDSVNPCLISSFKHELPTGQVYTLSDINQNALKGDVTSEHFDFESSRGRGEYIMKELTDERRIINGIEVNPDGKKVRYFKRILINY
;
A
#
# COMPACT_ATOMS: atom_id res chain seq x y z
N MET A 1 -18.44 41.70 -13.51
CA MET A 1 -19.63 40.84 -13.67
C MET A 1 -20.12 40.50 -12.27
N THR A 2 -21.29 41.00 -11.89
CA THR A 2 -21.97 40.62 -10.64
C THR A 2 -22.74 39.33 -10.90
N VAL A 3 -22.25 38.22 -10.33
CA VAL A 3 -22.97 36.94 -10.37
C VAL A 3 -24.24 37.12 -9.54
N THR A 4 -25.39 36.77 -10.11
CA THR A 4 -26.68 36.91 -9.43
C THR A 4 -26.90 35.79 -8.41
N LEU A 5 -27.74 36.07 -7.40
CA LEU A 5 -28.04 35.11 -6.33
C LEU A 5 -28.71 33.84 -6.88
N GLU A 6 -29.54 33.99 -7.93
CA GLU A 6 -30.19 32.88 -8.64
C GLU A 6 -29.19 32.01 -9.41
N GLU A 7 -28.18 32.62 -10.05
CA GLU A 7 -27.10 31.86 -10.71
C GLU A 7 -26.26 31.07 -9.72
N LEU A 8 -26.05 31.62 -8.51
CA LEU A 8 -25.34 30.91 -7.43
C LEU A 8 -26.16 29.74 -6.90
N GLN A 9 -27.46 29.92 -6.66
CA GLN A 9 -28.35 28.82 -6.22
C GLN A 9 -28.40 27.69 -7.24
N LYS A 10 -28.55 28.02 -8.53
CA LYS A 10 -28.61 27.03 -9.61
C LYS A 10 -27.30 26.23 -9.73
N ARG A 11 -26.15 26.89 -9.58
CA ARG A 11 -24.85 26.19 -9.54
C ARG A 11 -24.70 25.30 -8.30
N LEU A 12 -25.25 25.72 -7.17
CA LEU A 12 -25.18 24.96 -5.93
C LEU A 12 -26.03 23.68 -6.03
N GLU A 13 -27.24 23.76 -6.58
CA GLU A 13 -28.08 22.60 -6.87
C GLU A 13 -27.45 21.63 -7.90
N GLU A 14 -26.82 22.17 -8.95
CA GLU A 14 -26.08 21.35 -9.92
C GLU A 14 -24.91 20.61 -9.26
N LEU A 15 -24.15 21.29 -8.40
CA LEU A 15 -23.04 20.70 -7.66
C LEU A 15 -23.51 19.64 -6.65
N GLU A 16 -24.61 19.88 -5.94
CA GLU A 16 -25.20 18.90 -5.01
C GLU A 16 -25.68 17.65 -5.75
N SER A 17 -26.32 17.81 -6.92
CA SER A 17 -26.75 16.71 -7.77
C SER A 17 -25.57 15.89 -8.30
N GLN A 18 -24.50 16.55 -8.73
CA GLN A 18 -23.26 15.89 -9.13
C GLN A 18 -22.59 15.14 -7.98
N ASN A 19 -22.53 15.75 -6.79
CA ASN A 19 -21.98 15.13 -5.59
C ASN A 19 -22.76 13.86 -5.22
N LYS A 20 -24.09 13.94 -5.28
CA LYS A 20 -24.97 12.80 -5.00
C LYS A 20 -24.76 11.66 -6.01
N ARG A 21 -24.67 11.97 -7.31
CA ARG A 21 -24.36 10.94 -8.34
C ARG A 21 -22.99 10.30 -8.12
N LEU A 22 -21.97 11.09 -7.81
CA LEU A 22 -20.63 10.58 -7.54
C LEU A 22 -20.60 9.71 -6.28
N GLN A 23 -21.36 10.08 -5.24
CA GLN A 23 -21.55 9.24 -4.06
C GLN A 23 -22.26 7.93 -4.41
N ASP A 24 -23.33 7.98 -5.22
CA ASP A 24 -24.06 6.79 -5.64
C ASP A 24 -23.18 5.86 -6.50
N GLU A 25 -22.35 6.41 -7.41
CA GLU A 25 -21.38 5.63 -8.19
C GLU A 25 -20.28 5.00 -7.33
N LEU A 26 -19.77 5.73 -6.32
CA LEU A 26 -18.82 5.20 -5.34
C LEU A 26 -19.44 4.10 -4.49
N ASN A 27 -20.71 4.26 -4.10
CA ASN A 27 -21.44 3.27 -3.32
C ASN A 27 -21.78 2.03 -4.15
N TYR A 28 -22.04 2.15 -5.45
CA TYR A 28 -22.30 1.00 -6.32
C TYR A 28 -21.14 -0.01 -6.37
N VAL A 29 -19.89 0.49 -6.27
CA VAL A 29 -18.69 -0.37 -6.20
C VAL A 29 -18.54 -1.01 -4.81
N LYS A 30 -18.87 -0.28 -3.74
CA LYS A 30 -18.82 -0.77 -2.35
C LYS A 30 -19.93 -1.77 -2.02
N GLU A 31 -21.10 -1.61 -2.62
CA GLU A 31 -22.33 -2.30 -2.25
C GLU A 31 -22.79 -3.31 -3.31
N SER A 32 -21.92 -3.77 -4.22
CA SER A 32 -22.30 -4.85 -5.13
C SER A 32 -21.99 -6.22 -4.50
N PRO A 33 -22.95 -6.86 -3.79
CA PRO A 33 -22.74 -8.17 -3.17
C PRO A 33 -22.35 -9.25 -4.19
N PHE A 34 -22.72 -9.05 -5.47
CA PHE A 34 -22.36 -9.93 -6.58
C PHE A 34 -20.88 -9.81 -6.95
N LEU A 35 -20.30 -8.62 -6.91
CA LEU A 35 -18.89 -8.40 -7.24
C LEU A 35 -17.97 -9.05 -6.21
N GLN A 36 -18.28 -8.87 -4.92
CA GLN A 36 -17.54 -9.53 -3.84
C GLN A 36 -17.65 -11.05 -4.00
N SER A 37 -18.87 -11.61 -4.06
CA SER A 37 -19.06 -13.07 -4.17
C SER A 37 -18.54 -13.71 -5.47
N SER A 38 -18.44 -12.95 -6.57
CA SER A 38 -17.99 -13.48 -7.87
C SER A 38 -16.48 -13.39 -8.07
N ILE A 39 -15.81 -12.37 -7.52
CA ILE A 39 -14.36 -12.22 -7.65
C ILE A 39 -13.68 -13.05 -6.57
N ARG A 40 -13.19 -14.23 -6.96
CA ARG A 40 -12.40 -15.10 -6.08
C ARG A 40 -10.97 -14.61 -5.86
N ARG A 41 -10.39 -14.00 -6.90
CA ARG A 41 -9.01 -13.50 -6.89
C ARG A 41 -8.87 -12.32 -7.84
N LEU A 42 -8.24 -11.26 -7.36
CA LEU A 42 -7.83 -10.10 -8.15
C LEU A 42 -6.46 -9.66 -7.66
N ALA A 43 -5.56 -9.38 -8.59
CA ALA A 43 -4.21 -8.95 -8.27
C ALA A 43 -3.86 -7.65 -9.01
N TYR A 44 -3.21 -6.76 -8.28
CA TYR A 44 -2.55 -5.57 -8.81
C TYR A 44 -1.06 -5.75 -8.59
N GLU A 45 -0.24 -5.48 -9.61
CA GLU A 45 1.22 -5.54 -9.51
C GLU A 45 1.83 -4.33 -10.21
N ALA A 46 2.78 -3.68 -9.56
CA ALA A 46 3.49 -2.51 -10.05
C ALA A 46 5.00 -2.67 -9.84
N LEU A 47 5.77 -2.32 -10.87
CA LEU A 47 7.21 -2.17 -10.80
C LEU A 47 7.54 -0.69 -10.73
N ILE A 48 8.07 -0.25 -9.58
CA ILE A 48 8.35 1.14 -9.25
C ILE A 48 9.84 1.42 -9.49
N ASP A 49 10.16 2.48 -10.24
CA ASP A 49 11.52 3.04 -10.28
C ASP A 49 11.75 3.90 -9.03
N ARG A 50 12.57 3.39 -8.10
CA ARG A 50 12.79 4.03 -6.81
C ARG A 50 13.46 5.39 -6.96
N GLU A 51 14.40 5.54 -7.90
CA GLU A 51 15.14 6.80 -8.05
C GLU A 51 14.21 7.93 -8.46
N GLU A 52 13.25 7.66 -9.35
CA GLU A 52 12.24 8.64 -9.75
C GLU A 52 11.38 9.07 -8.55
N VAL A 53 10.90 8.12 -7.77
CA VAL A 53 10.05 8.39 -6.61
C VAL A 53 10.81 9.14 -5.51
N LEU A 54 12.04 8.76 -5.19
CA LEU A 54 12.85 9.46 -4.18
C LEU A 54 13.21 10.88 -4.60
N ASN A 55 13.54 11.09 -5.88
CA ASN A 55 14.01 12.40 -6.35
C ASN A 55 12.88 13.38 -6.62
N ARG A 56 11.74 12.88 -7.12
CA ARG A 56 10.64 13.71 -7.60
C ARG A 56 9.42 13.69 -6.71
N GLU A 57 9.22 12.62 -5.92
CA GLU A 57 8.01 12.47 -5.14
C GLU A 57 8.19 12.62 -3.62
N LEU A 58 9.03 11.79 -3.01
CA LEU A 58 9.15 11.76 -1.56
C LEU A 58 9.76 13.05 -1.00
N GLY A 59 9.12 13.62 0.02
CA GLY A 59 9.52 14.89 0.63
C GLY A 59 9.37 16.13 -0.26
N LYS A 60 8.73 16.00 -1.43
CA LYS A 60 8.43 17.11 -2.34
C LYS A 60 6.97 17.54 -2.22
N ARG A 61 6.68 18.81 -2.55
CA ARG A 61 5.31 19.32 -2.67
C ARG A 61 4.69 18.83 -3.98
N ILE A 62 4.23 17.60 -4.02
CA ILE A 62 3.37 17.11 -5.11
C ILE A 62 1.91 17.28 -4.68
N ASN A 63 1.02 17.40 -5.65
CA ASN A 63 -0.40 17.19 -5.43
C ASN A 63 -0.62 15.79 -4.86
N GLU A 64 -1.27 15.69 -3.69
CA GLU A 64 -1.58 14.44 -2.99
C GLU A 64 -2.44 13.46 -3.80
N ARG A 65 -3.08 13.96 -4.88
CA ARG A 65 -3.91 13.18 -5.81
C ARG A 65 -3.14 12.65 -7.02
N HIS A 66 -1.85 12.91 -7.13
CA HIS A 66 -1.01 12.47 -8.24
C HIS A 66 0.25 11.76 -7.73
N GLY A 67 0.83 10.91 -8.56
CA GLY A 67 2.10 10.23 -8.28
C GLY A 67 1.95 8.76 -7.90
N THR A 68 3.09 8.10 -7.79
CA THR A 68 3.20 6.66 -7.56
C THR A 68 2.56 6.26 -6.24
N MET A 69 2.82 7.02 -5.17
CA MET A 69 2.23 6.73 -3.86
C MET A 69 0.71 6.86 -3.83
N TYR A 70 0.14 7.80 -4.58
CA TYR A 70 -1.31 7.97 -4.66
C TYR A 70 -1.98 6.77 -5.36
N GLU A 71 -1.42 6.34 -6.50
CA GLU A 71 -1.93 5.20 -7.26
C GLU A 71 -1.93 3.93 -6.41
N ILE A 72 -0.78 3.62 -5.78
CA ILE A 72 -0.61 2.42 -4.94
C ILE A 72 -1.63 2.40 -3.78
N LYS A 73 -1.82 3.53 -3.09
CA LYS A 73 -2.79 3.66 -1.99
C LYS A 73 -4.23 3.51 -2.46
N THR A 74 -4.54 4.05 -3.63
CA THR A 74 -5.89 4.00 -4.22
C THR A 74 -6.26 2.56 -4.59
N GLN A 75 -5.33 1.81 -5.19
CA GLN A 75 -5.55 0.41 -5.51
C GLN A 75 -5.69 -0.44 -4.25
N ALA A 76 -4.86 -0.23 -3.23
CA ALA A 76 -5.00 -0.92 -1.94
C ALA A 76 -6.35 -0.64 -1.28
N LYS A 77 -6.79 0.62 -1.26
CA LYS A 77 -8.11 1.01 -0.72
C LYS A 77 -9.24 0.31 -1.46
N ARG A 78 -9.23 0.33 -2.80
CA ARG A 78 -10.24 -0.32 -3.63
C ARG A 78 -10.32 -1.82 -3.38
N LEU A 79 -9.19 -2.50 -3.28
CA LEU A 79 -9.15 -3.94 -3.02
C LEU A 79 -9.65 -4.29 -1.60
N ALA A 80 -9.36 -3.45 -0.61
CA ALA A 80 -9.90 -3.60 0.74
C ALA A 80 -11.42 -3.43 0.78
N GLU A 81 -11.97 -2.44 0.08
CA GLU A 81 -13.42 -2.22 -0.05
C GLU A 81 -14.11 -3.42 -0.70
N LEU A 82 -13.49 -4.04 -1.71
CA LEU A 82 -14.00 -5.27 -2.34
C LEU A 82 -14.03 -6.48 -1.38
N LEU A 83 -13.21 -6.48 -0.33
CA LEU A 83 -13.18 -7.54 0.67
C LEU A 83 -14.03 -7.22 1.90
N GLY A 84 -14.61 -6.02 2.00
CA GLY A 84 -15.29 -5.56 3.21
C GLY A 84 -14.34 -5.28 4.38
N LEU A 85 -13.05 -5.08 4.10
CA LEU A 85 -12.04 -4.73 5.11
C LEU A 85 -12.05 -3.22 5.40
N ASP A 86 -11.44 -2.81 6.52
CA ASP A 86 -11.19 -1.39 6.80
C ASP A 86 -10.18 -0.81 5.78
N ALA A 87 -10.73 -0.12 4.80
CA ALA A 87 -9.97 0.40 3.68
C ALA A 87 -9.02 1.54 4.07
N ASP A 88 -9.32 2.30 5.13
CA ASP A 88 -8.45 3.37 5.60
C ASP A 88 -7.30 2.83 6.44
N ALA A 89 -7.54 1.81 7.27
CA ALA A 89 -6.48 1.07 7.95
C ALA A 89 -5.51 0.42 6.95
N VAL A 90 -6.03 -0.28 5.94
CA VAL A 90 -5.21 -0.87 4.86
C VAL A 90 -4.40 0.20 4.13
N ARG A 91 -5.03 1.35 3.81
CA ARG A 91 -4.35 2.45 3.12
C ARG A 91 -3.16 2.99 3.93
N ILE A 92 -3.31 3.15 5.25
CA ILE A 92 -2.24 3.60 6.14
C ILE A 92 -1.12 2.57 6.17
N MET A 93 -1.45 1.29 6.42
CA MET A 93 -0.47 0.20 6.46
C MET A 93 0.34 0.10 5.16
N VAL A 94 -0.33 0.13 4.01
CA VAL A 94 0.33 0.08 2.70
C VAL A 94 1.20 1.31 2.48
N THR A 95 0.77 2.49 2.92
CA THR A 95 1.58 3.72 2.83
C THR A 95 2.92 3.53 3.53
N GLU A 96 2.89 3.11 4.80
CA GLU A 96 4.10 2.95 5.60
C GLU A 96 4.98 1.83 5.05
N ALA A 97 4.39 0.70 4.61
CA ALA A 97 5.13 -0.41 4.03
C ALA A 97 5.86 -0.02 2.74
N VAL A 98 5.20 0.74 1.85
CA VAL A 98 5.79 1.20 0.59
C VAL A 98 6.86 2.26 0.85
N GLN A 99 6.63 3.20 1.76
CA GLN A 99 7.65 4.18 2.14
C GLN A 99 8.89 3.49 2.72
N ASN A 100 8.70 2.51 3.61
CA ASN A 100 9.80 1.77 4.22
C ASN A 100 10.68 1.06 3.18
N ILE A 101 10.07 0.36 2.21
CA ILE A 101 10.84 -0.34 1.16
C ILE A 101 11.45 0.61 0.12
N LEU A 102 10.89 1.81 -0.06
CA LEU A 102 11.46 2.84 -0.93
C LEU A 102 12.64 3.55 -0.25
N GLU A 103 12.53 3.93 1.02
CA GLU A 103 13.55 4.70 1.74
C GLU A 103 14.70 3.82 2.26
N HIS A 104 14.40 2.58 2.65
CA HIS A 104 15.38 1.69 3.29
C HIS A 104 15.72 0.46 2.45
N GLY A 105 15.04 0.26 1.33
CA GLY A 105 15.38 -0.77 0.38
C GLY A 105 16.67 -0.45 -0.38
N SER A 106 17.20 -1.46 -1.02
CA SER A 106 18.30 -1.40 -1.98
C SER A 106 17.83 -1.78 -3.39
N GLY A 107 18.64 -1.48 -4.42
CA GLY A 107 18.29 -1.74 -5.82
C GLY A 107 17.44 -0.64 -6.47
N ARG A 108 17.42 -0.58 -7.80
CA ARG A 108 16.70 0.48 -8.51
C ARG A 108 15.18 0.28 -8.50
N TYR A 109 14.75 -0.98 -8.57
CA TYR A 109 13.34 -1.32 -8.73
C TYR A 109 12.73 -1.90 -7.46
N VAL A 110 11.48 -1.51 -7.21
CA VAL A 110 10.63 -2.07 -6.15
C VAL A 110 9.39 -2.65 -6.79
N THR A 111 9.07 -3.91 -6.48
CA THR A 111 7.82 -4.54 -6.90
C THR A 111 6.82 -4.47 -5.76
N VAL A 112 5.65 -3.88 -6.02
CA VAL A 112 4.52 -3.88 -5.10
C VAL A 112 3.41 -4.71 -5.72
N ARG A 113 2.85 -5.65 -4.96
CA ARG A 113 1.76 -6.51 -5.40
C ARG A 113 0.70 -6.61 -4.33
N PHE A 114 -0.55 -6.39 -4.70
CA PHE A 114 -1.72 -6.63 -3.86
C PHE A 114 -2.53 -7.74 -4.47
N GLU A 115 -3.01 -8.66 -3.65
CA GLU A 115 -3.81 -9.80 -4.09
C GLU A 115 -4.93 -10.05 -3.10
N ILE A 116 -6.17 -10.02 -3.57
CA ILE A 116 -7.32 -10.45 -2.76
C ILE A 116 -7.51 -11.96 -2.92
N LYS A 117 -7.84 -12.62 -1.81
CA LYS A 117 -8.32 -13.99 -1.78
C LYS A 117 -9.69 -14.01 -1.14
N ASN A 118 -10.70 -14.38 -1.92
CA ASN A 118 -12.11 -14.41 -1.52
C ASN A 118 -12.74 -15.81 -1.72
N ASP A 119 -11.89 -16.83 -1.74
CA ASP A 119 -12.22 -18.24 -1.79
C ASP A 119 -12.19 -18.91 -0.41
N SER A 120 -11.71 -18.19 0.61
CA SER A 120 -11.54 -18.65 1.98
C SER A 120 -12.73 -18.31 2.90
N VAL A 121 -12.86 -19.05 4.00
CA VAL A 121 -13.80 -18.75 5.11
C VAL A 121 -13.59 -17.32 5.64
N ASN A 122 -12.35 -16.84 5.58
CA ASN A 122 -11.97 -15.46 5.90
C ASN A 122 -11.31 -14.85 4.64
N PRO A 123 -11.98 -13.93 3.94
CA PRO A 123 -11.39 -13.20 2.83
C PRO A 123 -10.18 -12.38 3.31
N CYS A 124 -9.12 -12.28 2.52
CA CYS A 124 -7.92 -11.56 2.96
C CYS A 124 -7.23 -10.78 1.84
N LEU A 125 -6.56 -9.70 2.23
CA LEU A 125 -5.68 -8.93 1.35
C LEU A 125 -4.22 -9.30 1.62
N ILE A 126 -3.56 -9.85 0.61
CA ILE A 126 -2.14 -10.15 0.63
C ILE A 126 -1.38 -9.02 -0.06
N SER A 127 -0.59 -8.29 0.72
CA SER A 127 0.29 -7.23 0.24
C SER A 127 1.74 -7.68 0.22
N SER A 128 2.39 -7.65 -0.94
CA SER A 128 3.76 -8.08 -1.15
C SER A 128 4.62 -6.92 -1.64
N PHE A 129 5.74 -6.69 -0.96
CA PHE A 129 6.70 -5.64 -1.27
C PHE A 129 8.07 -6.27 -1.46
N LYS A 130 8.67 -6.11 -2.62
CA LYS A 130 9.93 -6.76 -2.99
C LYS A 130 10.92 -5.74 -3.55
N HIS A 131 12.18 -5.90 -3.21
CA HIS A 131 13.26 -5.13 -3.82
C HIS A 131 14.53 -5.99 -3.96
N GLU A 132 15.39 -5.58 -4.88
CA GLU A 132 16.69 -6.23 -5.10
C GLU A 132 17.67 -5.92 -3.96
N LEU A 133 18.56 -6.86 -3.69
CA LEU A 133 19.66 -6.69 -2.75
C LEU A 133 20.97 -6.54 -3.51
N PRO A 134 21.91 -5.70 -3.05
CA PRO A 134 23.24 -5.61 -3.63
C PRO A 134 23.95 -6.95 -3.56
N THR A 135 24.85 -7.19 -4.52
CA THR A 135 25.64 -8.42 -4.58
C THR A 135 26.36 -8.66 -3.25
N GLY A 136 26.19 -9.86 -2.69
CA GLY A 136 26.80 -10.26 -1.41
C GLY A 136 25.95 -9.94 -0.17
N GLN A 137 24.96 -9.05 -0.26
CA GLN A 137 24.05 -8.77 0.86
C GLN A 137 22.93 -9.81 0.95
N VAL A 138 22.50 -10.06 2.19
CA VAL A 138 21.28 -10.81 2.56
C VAL A 138 20.71 -10.10 3.78
N TYR A 139 19.39 -10.05 3.91
CA TYR A 139 18.80 -9.72 5.21
C TYR A 139 18.93 -10.94 6.11
N THR A 140 19.69 -10.83 7.19
CA THR A 140 19.78 -11.92 8.16
C THR A 140 18.54 -11.92 9.06
N LEU A 141 18.27 -13.05 9.73
CA LEU A 141 17.25 -13.10 10.78
C LEU A 141 17.53 -12.08 11.89
N SER A 142 18.81 -11.78 12.16
CA SER A 142 19.21 -10.74 13.12
C SER A 142 18.77 -9.35 12.68
N ASP A 143 18.98 -8.99 11.41
CA ASP A 143 18.53 -7.70 10.87
C ASP A 143 17.01 -7.56 10.94
N ILE A 144 16.29 -8.66 10.68
CA ILE A 144 14.83 -8.70 10.77
C ILE A 144 14.37 -8.51 12.21
N ASN A 145 14.96 -9.24 13.16
CA ASN A 145 14.59 -9.17 14.57
C ASN A 145 14.91 -7.80 15.17
N GLN A 146 16.08 -7.23 14.86
CA GLN A 146 16.42 -5.89 15.32
C GLN A 146 15.46 -4.82 14.82
N ASN A 147 15.01 -4.93 13.57
CA ASN A 147 14.01 -4.00 13.04
C ASN A 147 12.63 -4.22 13.67
N ALA A 148 12.22 -5.46 13.89
CA ALA A 148 10.98 -5.77 14.59
C ALA A 148 10.95 -5.20 16.02
N LEU A 149 12.09 -5.25 16.72
CA LEU A 149 12.25 -4.69 18.07
C LEU A 149 12.07 -3.17 18.14
N LYS A 150 12.28 -2.44 17.04
CA LYS A 150 12.05 -0.98 17.00
C LYS A 150 10.58 -0.59 16.94
N GLY A 151 9.74 -1.47 16.39
CA GLY A 151 8.29 -1.28 16.34
C GLY A 151 7.53 -1.97 17.47
N ASP A 152 8.23 -2.67 18.37
CA ASP A 152 7.60 -3.38 19.47
C ASP A 152 7.57 -2.53 20.74
N VAL A 153 6.40 -2.10 21.20
CA VAL A 153 6.23 -1.25 22.39
C VAL A 153 6.78 -1.85 23.68
N THR A 154 6.91 -3.18 23.76
CA THR A 154 7.48 -3.85 24.94
C THR A 154 9.01 -3.99 24.89
N SER A 155 9.63 -3.59 23.78
CA SER A 155 11.08 -3.67 23.57
C SER A 155 11.79 -2.45 24.15
N GLU A 156 12.96 -2.66 24.74
CA GLU A 156 13.87 -1.58 25.16
C GLU A 156 14.42 -0.75 23.99
N HIS A 157 14.28 -1.26 22.77
CA HIS A 157 14.67 -0.59 21.53
C HIS A 157 13.50 0.06 20.79
N PHE A 158 12.31 0.11 21.41
CA PHE A 158 11.16 0.77 20.82
C PHE A 158 11.47 2.24 20.50
N ASP A 159 11.24 2.62 19.24
CA ASP A 159 11.50 3.98 18.78
C ASP A 159 10.45 4.38 17.75
N PHE A 160 9.35 4.94 18.25
CA PHE A 160 8.25 5.46 17.44
C PHE A 160 8.63 6.70 16.62
N GLU A 161 9.65 7.45 17.03
CA GLU A 161 10.09 8.66 16.32
C GLU A 161 10.89 8.32 15.06
N SER A 162 11.51 7.13 15.01
CA SER A 162 12.12 6.63 13.79
C SER A 162 11.07 6.23 12.75
N SER A 163 11.21 6.68 11.49
CA SER A 163 10.29 6.29 10.39
C SER A 163 10.15 4.77 10.26
N ARG A 164 11.23 4.04 10.51
CA ARG A 164 11.25 2.58 10.47
C ARG A 164 10.50 1.96 11.65
N GLY A 165 10.73 2.43 12.87
CA GLY A 165 10.04 1.94 14.07
C GLY A 165 8.54 2.26 14.05
N ARG A 166 8.16 3.48 13.63
CA ARG A 166 6.77 3.87 13.39
C ARG A 166 6.08 2.93 12.39
N GLY A 167 6.72 2.68 11.25
CA GLY A 167 6.18 1.78 10.24
C GLY A 167 5.99 0.36 10.78
N GLU A 168 6.98 -0.18 11.50
CA GLU A 168 6.88 -1.50 12.13
C GLU A 168 5.78 -1.60 13.19
N TYR A 169 5.59 -0.55 14.00
CA TYR A 169 4.52 -0.47 14.99
C TYR A 169 3.15 -0.47 14.31
N ILE A 170 2.92 0.43 13.35
CA ILE A 170 1.66 0.54 12.60
C ILE A 170 1.33 -0.79 11.90
N MET A 171 2.33 -1.42 11.28
CA MET A 171 2.13 -2.72 10.64
C MET A 171 1.77 -3.82 11.66
N LYS A 172 2.35 -3.83 12.86
CA LYS A 172 2.02 -4.81 13.91
C LYS A 172 0.58 -4.63 14.42
N GLU A 173 0.16 -3.40 14.64
CA GLU A 173 -1.19 -3.10 15.14
C GLU A 173 -2.30 -3.37 14.11
N LEU A 174 -1.99 -3.24 12.82
CA LEU A 174 -2.98 -3.36 11.74
C LEU A 174 -2.93 -4.69 10.97
N THR A 175 -1.95 -5.56 11.24
CA THR A 175 -1.83 -6.87 10.54
C THR A 175 -1.40 -7.98 11.48
N ASP A 176 -2.17 -9.07 11.50
CA ASP A 176 -1.89 -10.24 12.35
C ASP A 176 -0.75 -11.11 11.80
N GLU A 177 -0.53 -11.08 10.48
CA GLU A 177 0.44 -11.97 9.84
C GLU A 177 1.40 -11.25 8.89
N ARG A 178 2.68 -11.38 9.22
CA ARG A 178 3.78 -10.82 8.44
C ARG A 178 4.80 -11.92 8.14
N ARG A 179 5.19 -12.04 6.87
CA ARG A 179 6.22 -12.97 6.41
C ARG A 179 7.32 -12.22 5.69
N ILE A 180 8.56 -12.57 5.98
CA ILE A 180 9.74 -12.01 5.32
C ILE A 180 10.47 -13.14 4.61
N ILE A 181 10.84 -12.91 3.35
CA ILE A 181 11.42 -13.90 2.46
C ILE A 181 12.68 -13.29 1.83
N ASN A 182 13.82 -13.94 2.04
CA ASN A 182 14.99 -13.77 1.19
C ASN A 182 14.94 -14.81 0.08
N GLY A 183 15.24 -14.42 -1.15
CA GLY A 183 15.29 -15.37 -2.26
C GLY A 183 16.31 -15.00 -3.33
N ILE A 184 16.46 -15.92 -4.28
CA ILE A 184 17.29 -15.74 -5.47
C ILE A 184 16.37 -15.92 -6.67
N GLU A 185 16.37 -14.94 -7.56
CA GLU A 185 15.73 -15.03 -8.87
C GLU A 185 16.78 -14.96 -9.97
N VAL A 186 16.42 -15.45 -11.16
CA VAL A 186 17.24 -15.36 -12.35
C VAL A 186 16.65 -14.26 -13.21
N ASN A 187 17.41 -13.19 -13.41
CA ASN A 187 17.01 -12.10 -14.30
C ASN A 187 16.92 -12.57 -15.76
N PRO A 188 16.27 -11.82 -16.65
CA PRO A 188 16.19 -12.15 -18.08
C PRO A 188 17.57 -12.32 -18.75
N ASP A 189 18.62 -11.72 -18.19
CA ASP A 189 20.02 -11.86 -18.64
C ASP A 189 20.75 -13.09 -18.07
N GLY A 190 20.03 -13.96 -17.35
CA GLY A 190 20.55 -15.19 -16.75
C GLY A 190 21.30 -14.99 -15.43
N LYS A 191 21.41 -13.75 -14.91
CA LYS A 191 22.12 -13.49 -13.66
C LYS A 191 21.26 -13.78 -12.44
N LYS A 192 21.88 -14.39 -11.42
CA LYS A 192 21.24 -14.59 -10.11
C LYS A 192 21.20 -13.27 -9.35
N VAL A 193 20.00 -12.79 -9.05
CA VAL A 193 19.75 -11.60 -8.24
C VAL A 193 19.13 -12.01 -6.93
N ARG A 194 19.70 -11.50 -5.84
CA ARG A 194 19.13 -11.68 -4.50
C ARG A 194 18.04 -10.63 -4.30
N TYR A 195 16.97 -11.01 -3.62
CA TYR A 195 15.91 -10.08 -3.28
C TYR A 195 15.44 -10.28 -1.84
N PHE A 196 14.90 -9.20 -1.30
CA PHE A 196 14.12 -9.20 -0.08
C PHE A 196 12.66 -8.98 -0.44
N LYS A 197 11.77 -9.79 0.13
CA LYS A 197 10.32 -9.68 -0.04
C LYS A 197 9.64 -9.72 1.33
N ARG A 198 8.83 -8.71 1.61
CA ARG A 198 7.90 -8.68 2.75
C ARG A 198 6.50 -8.96 2.24
N ILE A 199 5.78 -9.81 2.96
CA ILE A 199 4.38 -10.17 2.72
C ILE A 199 3.59 -9.84 3.99
N LEU A 200 2.55 -9.05 3.83
CA LEU A 200 1.59 -8.69 4.87
C LEU A 200 0.24 -9.30 4.50
N ILE A 201 -0.43 -9.91 5.46
CA ILE A 201 -1.74 -10.52 5.29
C ILE A 201 -2.69 -9.81 6.25
N ASN A 202 -3.71 -9.18 5.70
CA ASN A 202 -4.80 -8.59 6.48
C ASN A 202 -6.05 -9.48 6.32
N TYR A 203 -6.60 -9.91 7.46
CA TYR A 203 -7.74 -10.84 7.57
C TYR A 203 -9.08 -10.11 7.63
#